data_AF-A0AAN0J2G5-F1
#
_entry.id   AF-A0AAN0J2G5-F1
#
_cell.length_a   1.000
_cell.length_b   1.000
_cell.length_c   1.000
_cell.angle_alpha   90.00
_cell.angle_beta   90.00
_cell.angle_gamma   90.00
#
_symmetry.space_group_name_H-M   'P 1'
#
loop_
_entity.id
_entity.type
_entity.pdbx_description
1 polymer ?
#
loop_
_entity_poly.entity_id
_entity_poly.type
_entity_poly.pdbx_seq_one_letter_code
_entity_poly.pdbx_strand_id
1 'polypeptide(L)'
;MDYNQLYLLAISLTVFSIYFAYNGQPDRKVTLAGPQFGLNLVLNVSVSEYSRLSSSNVGVKVSVHDRNSIPVPHQVGVTLSPGKNSYLAIETVKHIDKTRESNCVRHDRSLDFFPGYSYAVSTCRIDAEYRNYADVNKCGCSPEVNPSSNVNTRNCTIADICCLFQERRTFDPSVNCPPSCEYLSYDIQPSYSDLYTDGESGRINLISLYVYFDTMLVTQLFTDYSYTFANLLADMGGLLGLFTGASVISLLEVCILLFDVLKSLLLTPRVNKVVAELENKIHLPEVEIEEPESDDSL
;
A
#
# COMPACT_ATOMS: atom_id res chain seq x y z
N MET A 1 13.13 1.17 -11.59
CA MET A 1 13.09 2.47 -10.89
C MET A 1 14.37 2.56 -10.09
N ASP A 2 15.23 3.54 -10.39
CA ASP A 2 16.54 3.65 -9.74
C ASP A 2 16.40 4.38 -8.41
N TYR A 3 16.72 3.68 -7.32
CA TYR A 3 16.42 4.13 -5.96
C TYR A 3 17.43 5.13 -5.37
N ASN A 4 18.53 5.42 -6.07
CA ASN A 4 19.62 6.28 -5.57
C ASN A 4 19.47 7.76 -5.99
N GLN A 5 18.24 8.26 -6.15
CA GLN A 5 18.01 9.69 -6.38
C GLN A 5 18.08 10.44 -5.06
N LEU A 6 18.74 11.61 -5.04
CA LEU A 6 18.69 12.47 -3.87
C LEU A 6 17.29 13.08 -3.81
N TYR A 7 16.44 12.53 -2.96
CA TYR A 7 15.05 12.94 -2.85
C TYR A 7 14.92 14.24 -2.08
N LEU A 8 13.82 14.92 -2.40
CA LEU A 8 13.56 16.31 -2.12
C LEU A 8 13.65 16.68 -0.65
N LEU A 9 14.27 17.82 -0.42
CA LEU A 9 14.39 18.44 0.89
C LEU A 9 13.42 19.61 0.93
N ALA A 10 12.39 19.50 1.77
CA ALA A 10 11.48 20.60 2.05
C ALA A 10 11.92 21.30 3.33
N ILE A 11 12.23 22.58 3.21
CA ILE A 11 12.68 23.45 4.29
C ILE A 11 11.52 24.34 4.71
N SER A 12 11.10 24.25 5.97
CA SER A 12 10.09 25.14 6.55
C SER A 12 10.73 26.13 7.51
N LEU A 13 10.56 27.42 7.22
CA LEU A 13 10.93 28.53 8.10
C LEU A 13 9.65 29.08 8.75
N THR A 14 9.40 28.71 10.02
CA THR A 14 8.31 29.22 10.89
C THR A 14 6.87 28.82 10.55
N VAL A 15 5.93 29.17 11.46
CA VAL A 15 4.51 28.74 11.52
C VAL A 15 3.63 29.28 10.38
N PHE A 16 4.11 30.27 9.63
CA PHE A 16 3.48 30.78 8.39
C PHE A 16 4.23 30.37 7.11
N SER A 17 5.16 29.42 7.26
CA SER A 17 5.82 28.57 6.26
C SER A 17 6.07 29.14 4.86
N ILE A 18 7.22 29.79 4.68
CA ILE A 18 7.89 29.73 3.38
C ILE A 18 8.51 28.33 3.26
N TYR A 19 8.06 27.57 2.25
CA TYR A 19 8.61 26.26 1.93
C TYR A 19 9.58 26.37 0.76
N PHE A 20 10.81 25.90 0.96
CA PHE A 20 11.73 25.66 -0.15
C PHE A 20 11.84 24.17 -0.38
N ALA A 21 11.37 23.71 -1.54
CA ALA A 21 11.57 22.34 -1.99
C ALA A 21 12.77 22.32 -2.93
N TYR A 22 13.87 21.68 -2.51
CA TYR A 22 14.97 21.40 -3.42
C TYR A 22 14.58 20.21 -4.32
N ASN A 23 13.85 20.50 -5.40
CA ASN A 23 13.53 19.56 -6.47
C ASN A 23 14.81 19.32 -7.28
N GLY A 24 15.57 18.28 -6.91
CA GLY A 24 16.64 17.79 -7.76
C GLY A 24 16.11 17.57 -9.18
N GLN A 25 16.79 18.09 -10.20
CA GLN A 25 16.48 17.74 -11.58
C GLN A 25 16.38 16.20 -11.73
N PRO A 26 15.59 15.67 -12.68
CA PRO A 26 15.37 14.22 -12.86
C PRO A 26 16.66 13.37 -12.87
N ASP A 27 17.81 13.98 -13.18
CA ASP A 27 19.10 13.30 -13.35
C ASP A 27 20.08 13.37 -12.17
N ARG A 28 19.72 13.99 -11.02
CA ARG A 28 20.63 14.01 -9.85
C ARG A 28 20.53 12.74 -9.01
N LYS A 29 21.35 11.75 -9.36
CA LYS A 29 21.57 10.51 -8.60
C LYS A 29 22.85 10.61 -7.78
N VAL A 30 22.83 10.04 -6.58
CA VAL A 30 24.03 9.87 -5.75
C VAL A 30 24.62 8.49 -6.03
N THR A 31 25.93 8.43 -6.25
CA THR A 31 26.63 7.17 -6.55
C THR A 31 27.44 6.63 -5.37
N LEU A 32 27.80 7.50 -4.42
CA LEU A 32 28.62 7.17 -3.25
C LEU A 32 27.94 7.65 -1.96
N ALA A 33 27.98 6.82 -0.92
CA ALA A 33 27.44 7.17 0.40
C ALA A 33 28.36 8.12 1.17
N GLY A 34 27.79 8.87 2.11
CA GLY A 34 28.51 9.74 3.01
C GLY A 34 28.34 11.25 2.76
N PRO A 35 28.72 12.07 3.75
CA PRO A 35 28.40 13.50 3.81
C PRO A 35 29.07 14.35 2.71
N GLN A 36 30.14 13.86 2.09
CA GLN A 36 30.84 14.58 1.01
C GLN A 36 30.11 14.49 -0.33
N PHE A 37 29.28 13.46 -0.52
CA PHE A 37 28.60 13.15 -1.78
C PHE A 37 27.10 13.46 -1.74
N GLY A 38 26.61 13.89 -0.59
CA GLY A 38 25.23 14.33 -0.39
C GLY A 38 24.98 15.80 -0.73
N LEU A 39 23.90 16.34 -0.18
CA LEU A 39 23.52 17.74 -0.29
C LEU A 39 24.06 18.53 0.89
N ASN A 40 24.86 19.54 0.59
CA ASN A 40 25.49 20.43 1.57
C ASN A 40 24.96 21.84 1.39
N LEU A 41 24.31 22.36 2.43
CA LEU A 41 23.70 23.68 2.45
C LEU A 41 24.15 24.46 3.67
N VAL A 42 24.35 25.76 3.51
CA VAL A 42 24.52 26.70 4.63
C VAL A 42 23.33 27.64 4.60
N LEU A 43 22.50 27.56 5.64
CA LEU A 43 21.28 28.34 5.77
C LEU A 43 21.53 29.48 6.75
N ASN A 44 21.17 30.70 6.36
CA ASN A 44 21.13 31.84 7.27
C ASN A 44 19.67 32.07 7.69
N VAL A 45 19.35 31.82 8.97
CA VAL A 45 18.01 32.00 9.51
C VAL A 45 17.72 33.43 10.00
N SER A 46 18.72 34.32 10.02
CA SER A 46 18.54 35.73 10.43
C SER A 46 17.66 35.89 11.68
N VAL A 47 18.10 35.36 12.83
CA VAL A 47 17.29 35.23 14.05
C VAL A 47 16.68 36.57 14.51
N SER A 48 17.33 37.70 14.21
CA SER A 48 16.82 39.04 14.49
C SER A 48 15.48 39.38 13.83
N GLU A 49 15.10 38.70 12.74
CA GLU A 49 13.84 38.94 12.02
C GLU A 49 12.68 38.11 12.57
N TYR A 50 12.93 37.18 13.49
CA TYR A 50 11.87 36.36 14.08
C TYR A 50 10.92 37.23 14.91
N SER A 51 9.64 37.23 14.54
CA SER A 51 8.62 37.90 15.32
C SER A 51 8.30 37.08 16.58
N ARG A 52 8.37 37.71 17.77
CA ARG A 52 8.09 37.03 19.06
C ARG A 52 6.65 36.52 19.20
N LEU A 53 5.75 36.94 18.31
CA LEU A 53 4.33 36.60 18.34
C LEU A 53 3.99 35.32 17.55
N SER A 54 4.83 34.93 16.57
CA SER A 54 4.49 33.87 15.62
C SER A 54 5.19 32.52 15.87
N SER A 55 6.29 32.49 16.62
CA SER A 55 7.05 31.24 16.87
C SER A 55 7.86 31.32 18.14
N SER A 56 7.70 30.35 19.05
CA SER A 56 8.50 30.22 20.26
C SER A 56 9.90 29.65 20.01
N ASN A 57 10.09 28.99 18.86
CA ASN A 57 11.30 28.22 18.54
C ASN A 57 11.99 28.85 17.33
N VAL A 58 13.32 28.97 17.43
CA VAL A 58 14.19 29.47 16.35
C VAL A 58 14.92 28.29 15.74
N GLY A 59 14.92 28.21 14.41
CA GLY A 59 15.52 27.11 13.67
C GLY A 59 14.77 26.79 12.38
N VAL A 60 15.20 25.71 11.75
CA VAL A 60 14.68 25.25 10.47
C VAL A 60 14.12 23.85 10.62
N LYS A 61 12.93 23.58 10.10
CA LYS A 61 12.41 22.21 10.03
C LYS A 61 12.68 21.62 8.65
N VAL A 62 13.33 20.47 8.62
CA VAL A 62 13.71 19.75 7.41
C VAL A 62 12.96 18.43 7.32
N SER A 63 12.34 18.17 6.19
CA SER A 63 11.73 16.87 5.87
C SER A 63 12.25 16.32 4.56
N VAL A 64 12.56 15.02 4.56
CA VAL A 64 12.91 14.25 3.35
C VAL A 64 11.68 13.47 2.93
N HIS A 65 11.34 13.54 1.64
CA HIS A 65 10.16 12.87 1.09
C HIS A 65 10.41 12.45 -0.35
N ASP A 66 9.58 11.52 -0.85
CA ASP A 66 9.67 11.06 -2.24
C ASP A 66 9.31 12.19 -3.23
N ARG A 67 9.87 12.14 -4.44
CA ARG A 67 9.83 13.22 -5.42
C ARG A 67 8.42 13.72 -5.72
N ASN A 68 7.50 12.78 -5.93
CA ASN A 68 6.14 13.08 -6.35
C ASN A 68 5.17 13.07 -5.17
N SER A 69 5.65 13.18 -3.92
CA SER A 69 4.80 13.27 -2.72
C SER A 69 4.76 14.70 -2.17
N ILE A 70 3.66 15.07 -1.52
CA ILE A 70 3.54 16.39 -0.88
C ILE A 70 4.39 16.43 0.40
N PRO A 71 5.30 17.41 0.54
CA PRO A 71 6.06 17.58 1.78
C PRO A 71 5.17 18.05 2.94
N VAL A 72 5.29 17.38 4.07
CA VAL A 72 4.58 17.74 5.31
C VAL A 72 5.54 17.97 6.49
N PRO A 73 6.46 18.95 6.38
CA PRO A 73 7.48 19.19 7.41
C PRO A 73 6.88 19.49 8.78
N HIS A 74 5.66 20.05 8.85
CA HIS A 74 4.97 20.24 10.13
C HIS A 74 4.72 18.92 10.88
N GLN A 75 4.39 17.84 10.16
CA GLN A 75 4.10 16.52 10.73
C GLN A 75 5.35 15.64 10.86
N VAL A 76 6.17 15.59 9.80
CA VAL A 76 7.33 14.71 9.69
C VAL A 76 8.55 15.55 9.36
N GLY A 77 9.54 15.60 10.26
CA GLY A 77 10.78 16.33 10.00
C GLY A 77 11.63 16.59 11.24
N VAL A 78 12.90 16.89 11.00
CA VAL A 78 13.91 17.19 12.02
C VAL A 78 14.05 18.71 12.16
N THR A 79 14.04 19.22 13.38
CA THR A 79 14.28 20.63 13.66
C THR A 79 15.77 20.86 13.89
N LEU A 80 16.34 21.80 13.13
CA LEU A 80 17.74 22.17 13.17
C LEU A 80 17.92 23.52 13.87
N SER A 81 18.85 23.56 14.81
CA SER A 81 19.18 24.76 15.58
C SER A 81 20.32 25.54 14.94
N PRO A 82 20.30 26.89 15.01
CA PRO A 82 21.42 27.71 14.58
C PRO A 82 22.69 27.45 15.39
N GLY A 83 23.85 27.75 14.79
CA GLY A 83 25.18 27.59 15.39
C GLY A 83 25.72 26.16 15.37
N LYS A 84 25.07 25.25 14.65
CA LYS A 84 25.45 23.84 14.57
C LYS A 84 25.70 23.40 13.13
N ASN A 85 26.65 22.47 12.98
CA ASN A 85 26.66 21.56 11.84
C ASN A 85 25.67 20.43 12.14
N SER A 86 24.74 20.22 11.23
CA SER A 86 23.71 19.19 11.30
C SER A 86 23.94 18.18 10.17
N TYR A 87 24.15 16.93 10.53
CA TYR A 87 24.37 15.82 9.63
C TYR A 87 23.15 14.90 9.70
N LEU A 88 22.42 14.79 8.59
CA LEU A 88 21.24 13.96 8.45
C LEU A 88 21.60 12.77 7.56
N ALA A 89 21.90 11.64 8.19
CA ALA A 89 22.11 10.37 7.51
C ALA A 89 20.75 9.75 7.16
N ILE A 90 20.55 9.37 5.91
CA ILE A 90 19.31 8.79 5.39
C ILE A 90 19.51 7.29 5.15
N GLU A 91 18.60 6.49 5.69
CA GLU A 91 18.39 5.10 5.34
C GLU A 91 17.06 4.98 4.58
N THR A 92 17.08 4.29 3.45
CA THR A 92 15.86 4.11 2.63
C THR A 92 15.27 2.72 2.87
N VAL A 93 14.02 2.70 3.29
CA VAL A 93 13.27 1.46 3.51
C VAL A 93 12.09 1.42 2.54
N LYS A 94 11.98 0.32 1.81
CA LYS A 94 10.90 0.06 0.87
C LYS A 94 9.95 -0.96 1.47
N HIS A 95 8.71 -0.55 1.69
CA HIS A 95 7.65 -1.42 2.20
C HIS A 95 6.83 -1.96 1.03
N ILE A 96 6.63 -3.27 0.98
CA ILE A 96 5.88 -3.96 -0.06
C ILE A 96 4.92 -4.95 0.60
N ASP A 97 3.62 -4.71 0.47
CA ASP A 97 2.59 -5.65 0.90
C ASP A 97 2.11 -6.51 -0.26
N LYS A 98 2.43 -7.81 -0.22
CA LYS A 98 1.99 -8.78 -1.22
C LYS A 98 0.64 -9.40 -0.88
N THR A 99 0.19 -9.26 0.36
CA THR A 99 -1.08 -9.82 0.82
C THR A 99 -2.26 -9.04 0.23
N ARG A 100 -3.42 -9.70 0.13
CA ARG A 100 -4.71 -9.04 -0.17
C ARG A 100 -5.52 -8.75 1.09
N GLU A 101 -4.95 -8.96 2.26
CA GLU A 101 -5.63 -8.84 3.55
C GLU A 101 -5.59 -7.41 4.08
N SER A 102 -4.50 -6.69 3.82
CA SER A 102 -4.41 -5.28 4.15
C SER A 102 -5.28 -4.46 3.18
N ASN A 103 -6.10 -3.57 3.74
CA ASN A 103 -6.85 -2.57 2.98
C ASN A 103 -5.88 -1.48 2.52
N CYS A 104 -4.97 -1.80 1.58
CA CYS A 104 -3.99 -0.89 1.00
C CYS A 104 -4.28 -0.62 -0.48
N VAL A 105 -3.79 0.51 -0.97
CA VAL A 105 -4.00 0.96 -2.36
C VAL A 105 -2.87 0.43 -3.25
N ARG A 106 -3.19 -0.34 -4.30
CA ARG A 106 -2.19 -0.91 -5.24
C ARG A 106 -1.95 -0.10 -6.50
N HIS A 107 -2.97 0.61 -6.96
CA HIS A 107 -2.90 1.43 -8.17
C HIS A 107 -2.90 2.88 -7.77
N ASP A 108 -2.19 3.71 -8.51
CA ASP A 108 -2.14 5.13 -8.22
C ASP A 108 -3.56 5.72 -8.23
N ARG A 109 -4.02 6.12 -7.04
CA ARG A 109 -5.36 6.68 -6.84
C ARG A 109 -5.26 8.17 -7.11
N SER A 110 -6.00 8.62 -8.12
CA SER A 110 -6.05 10.05 -8.44
C SER A 110 -6.51 10.87 -7.23
N LEU A 111 -5.81 11.97 -6.99
CA LEU A 111 -6.12 12.98 -6.00
C LEU A 111 -6.87 14.12 -6.70
N ASP A 112 -7.92 14.64 -6.09
CA ASP A 112 -8.80 15.62 -6.73
C ASP A 112 -8.17 17.02 -6.74
N PHE A 113 -7.56 17.40 -5.62
CA PHE A 113 -6.91 18.70 -5.44
C PHE A 113 -5.44 18.71 -5.84
N PHE A 114 -4.81 17.53 -5.94
CA PHE A 114 -3.39 17.39 -6.22
C PHE A 114 -3.09 16.41 -7.37
N PRO A 115 -3.69 16.59 -8.56
CA PRO A 115 -3.38 15.73 -9.70
C PRO A 115 -1.93 15.95 -10.15
N GLY A 116 -1.19 14.85 -10.29
CA GLY A 116 0.24 14.84 -10.61
C GLY A 116 1.15 14.50 -9.43
N TYR A 117 0.63 14.51 -8.19
CA TYR A 117 1.31 13.90 -7.05
C TYR A 117 0.94 12.42 -6.94
N SER A 118 1.91 11.59 -6.57
CA SER A 118 1.71 10.19 -6.24
C SER A 118 0.87 10.04 -4.99
N TYR A 119 0.07 8.98 -4.94
CA TYR A 119 -0.68 8.64 -3.74
C TYR A 119 0.24 8.31 -2.55
N ALA A 120 0.14 9.12 -1.50
CA ALA A 120 0.72 8.86 -0.18
C ALA A 120 -0.32 9.13 0.91
N VAL A 121 -0.17 8.51 2.09
CA VAL A 121 -1.14 8.68 3.19
C VAL A 121 -1.25 10.15 3.60
N SER A 122 -0.12 10.85 3.76
CA SER A 122 -0.08 12.28 4.08
C SER A 122 -0.81 13.12 3.03
N THR A 123 -0.56 12.84 1.75
CA THR A 123 -1.18 13.53 0.61
C THR A 123 -2.68 13.28 0.54
N CYS A 124 -3.12 12.03 0.73
CA CYS A 124 -4.55 11.69 0.81
C CYS A 124 -5.25 12.45 1.94
N ARG A 125 -4.62 12.56 3.11
CA ARG A 125 -5.21 13.28 4.25
C ARG A 125 -5.41 14.77 3.95
N ILE A 126 -4.43 15.41 3.31
CA ILE A 126 -4.55 16.82 2.88
C ILE A 126 -5.65 16.95 1.81
N ASP A 127 -5.67 16.07 0.82
CA ASP A 127 -6.72 16.05 -0.22
C ASP A 127 -8.13 15.85 0.37
N ALA A 128 -8.27 14.98 1.37
CA ALA A 128 -9.51 14.77 2.11
C ALA A 128 -9.96 16.01 2.89
N GLU A 129 -9.04 16.70 3.57
CA GLU A 129 -9.34 17.97 4.24
C GLU A 129 -9.81 19.03 3.23
N TYR A 130 -9.11 19.17 2.11
CA TYR A 130 -9.46 20.12 1.05
C TYR A 130 -10.84 19.83 0.46
N ARG A 131 -11.16 18.56 0.24
CA ARG A 131 -12.49 18.12 -0.21
C ARG A 131 -13.57 18.45 0.81
N ASN A 132 -13.28 18.30 2.11
CA ASN A 132 -14.22 18.67 3.18
C ASN A 132 -14.46 20.19 3.23
N TYR A 133 -13.42 21.03 3.09
CA TYR A 133 -13.58 22.48 3.06
C TYR A 133 -14.31 22.98 1.80
N ALA A 134 -14.07 22.32 0.66
CA ALA A 134 -14.65 22.69 -0.63
C ALA A 134 -16.14 22.35 -0.75
N ASP A 135 -16.68 21.48 0.11
CA ASP A 135 -18.11 21.18 0.17
C ASP A 135 -18.92 22.46 0.43
N VAL A 136 -19.92 22.71 -0.42
CA VAL A 136 -20.82 23.87 -0.36
C VAL A 136 -21.62 23.90 0.94
N ASN A 137 -21.90 22.73 1.54
CA ASN A 137 -22.58 22.63 2.84
C ASN A 137 -21.67 22.92 4.03
N LYS A 138 -20.36 23.06 3.79
CA LYS A 138 -19.33 23.37 4.78
C LYS A 138 -18.83 24.80 4.57
N CYS A 139 -17.58 24.96 4.11
CA CYS A 139 -17.00 26.28 3.87
C CYS A 139 -17.15 26.73 2.40
N GLY A 140 -17.38 25.79 1.48
CA GLY A 140 -17.53 26.05 0.05
C GLY A 140 -16.32 26.76 -0.56
N CYS A 141 -15.11 26.52 -0.04
CA CYS A 141 -13.89 27.18 -0.50
C CYS A 141 -12.66 26.27 -0.37
N SER A 142 -11.62 26.52 -1.17
CA SER A 142 -10.34 25.83 -1.08
C SER A 142 -9.21 26.79 -0.64
N PRO A 143 -8.36 26.43 0.36
CA PRO A 143 -7.32 27.32 0.89
C PRO A 143 -6.19 27.64 -0.11
N GLU A 144 -5.76 26.67 -0.91
CA GLU A 144 -4.69 26.84 -1.89
C GLU A 144 -5.24 26.69 -3.31
N VAL A 145 -4.89 27.64 -4.18
CA VAL A 145 -5.15 27.51 -5.62
C VAL A 145 -4.09 26.56 -6.17
N ASN A 146 -4.39 25.27 -6.24
CA ASN A 146 -3.68 24.42 -7.18
C ASN A 146 -4.31 24.66 -8.55
N PRO A 147 -3.66 25.36 -9.50
CA PRO A 147 -4.21 25.58 -10.85
C PRO A 147 -4.41 24.27 -11.62
N SER A 148 -3.83 23.17 -11.12
CA SER A 148 -4.01 21.83 -11.69
C SER A 148 -5.21 21.09 -11.08
N SER A 149 -5.88 21.59 -10.03
CA SER A 149 -6.94 20.83 -9.36
C SER A 149 -8.09 20.51 -10.32
N ASN A 150 -8.68 19.32 -10.16
CA ASN A 150 -9.84 18.89 -10.94
C ASN A 150 -11.17 19.45 -10.39
N VAL A 151 -11.11 20.28 -9.34
CA VAL A 151 -12.26 20.76 -8.59
C VAL A 151 -12.42 22.26 -8.78
N ASN A 152 -13.53 22.67 -9.38
CA ASN A 152 -13.86 24.08 -9.57
C ASN A 152 -14.52 24.66 -8.32
N THR A 153 -13.71 25.19 -7.41
CA THR A 153 -14.14 25.81 -6.15
C THR A 153 -13.50 27.19 -6.00
N ARG A 154 -14.21 28.14 -5.37
CA ARG A 154 -13.65 29.47 -5.08
C ARG A 154 -12.50 29.39 -4.08
N ASN A 155 -11.60 30.35 -4.14
CA ASN A 155 -10.53 30.48 -3.15
C ASN A 155 -11.12 30.93 -1.80
N CYS A 156 -10.56 30.41 -0.71
CA CYS A 156 -10.89 30.89 0.62
C CYS A 156 -10.37 32.32 0.81
N THR A 157 -11.17 33.13 1.49
CA THR A 157 -10.83 34.50 1.91
C THR A 157 -10.58 34.53 3.41
N ILE A 158 -10.13 35.68 3.92
CA ILE A 158 -9.95 35.88 5.37
C ILE A 158 -11.24 35.64 6.15
N ALA A 159 -12.42 35.89 5.56
CA ALA A 159 -13.71 35.63 6.18
C ALA A 159 -13.97 34.13 6.43
N ASP A 160 -13.37 33.26 5.62
CA ASP A 160 -13.58 31.81 5.69
C ASP A 160 -12.69 31.13 6.76
N ILE A 161 -11.73 31.86 7.33
CA ILE A 161 -10.75 31.35 8.29
C ILE A 161 -11.43 30.68 9.50
N CYS A 162 -12.51 31.27 10.02
CA CYS A 162 -13.25 30.70 11.15
C CYS A 162 -13.83 29.32 10.80
N CYS A 163 -14.39 29.17 9.59
CA CYS A 163 -14.92 27.89 9.11
C CYS A 163 -13.82 26.85 8.93
N LEU A 164 -12.70 27.23 8.31
CA LEU A 164 -11.55 26.35 8.12
C LEU A 164 -10.99 25.83 9.44
N PHE A 165 -10.83 26.70 10.45
CA PHE A 165 -10.36 26.29 11.78
C PHE A 165 -11.34 25.37 12.50
N GLN A 166 -12.64 25.59 12.34
CA GLN A 166 -13.66 24.74 12.93
C GLN A 166 -13.65 23.35 12.30
N GLU A 167 -13.71 23.27 10.97
CA GLU A 167 -13.72 22.00 10.25
C GLU A 167 -12.42 21.21 10.47
N ARG A 168 -11.27 21.87 10.53
CA ARG A 168 -9.97 21.22 10.87
C ARG A 168 -9.98 20.53 12.23
N ARG A 169 -10.76 21.03 13.20
CA ARG A 169 -10.84 20.44 14.56
C ARG A 169 -11.81 19.26 14.62
N THR A 170 -12.83 19.23 13.76
CA THR A 170 -13.91 18.25 13.83
C THR A 170 -13.76 17.11 12.82
N PHE A 171 -13.13 17.38 11.68
CA PHE A 171 -12.96 16.42 10.61
C PHE A 171 -11.75 15.53 10.86
N ASP A 172 -11.94 14.21 10.80
CA ASP A 172 -10.84 13.24 10.82
C ASP A 172 -10.53 12.74 9.40
N PRO A 173 -9.42 13.17 8.78
CA PRO A 173 -9.04 12.74 7.44
C PRO A 173 -8.53 11.29 7.38
N SER A 174 -8.34 10.61 8.52
CA SER A 174 -7.70 9.29 8.58
C SER A 174 -8.62 8.14 8.12
N VAL A 175 -9.93 8.34 8.15
CA VAL A 175 -10.93 7.28 7.96
C VAL A 175 -10.91 6.69 6.54
N ASN A 176 -10.55 7.48 5.52
CA ASN A 176 -10.63 7.08 4.11
C ASN A 176 -9.29 7.12 3.36
N CYS A 177 -8.18 7.12 4.10
CA CYS A 177 -6.82 7.20 3.56
C CYS A 177 -5.99 5.96 3.92
N PRO A 178 -6.28 4.80 3.30
CA PRO A 178 -5.45 3.60 3.45
C PRO A 178 -4.02 3.82 2.91
N PRO A 179 -3.00 3.12 3.44
CA PRO A 179 -1.64 3.22 2.91
C PRO A 179 -1.53 2.65 1.48
N SER A 180 -0.53 3.10 0.74
CA SER A 180 -0.13 2.40 -0.50
C SER A 180 0.45 1.02 -0.13
N CYS A 181 0.17 -0.01 -0.92
CA CYS A 181 0.78 -1.32 -0.72
C CYS A 181 2.28 -1.31 -1.03
N GLU A 182 2.74 -0.34 -1.82
CA GLU A 182 4.15 -0.10 -2.10
C GLU A 182 4.46 1.36 -1.77
N TYR A 183 5.32 1.59 -0.78
CA TYR A 183 5.76 2.93 -0.42
C TYR A 183 7.20 2.95 0.09
N LEU A 184 7.82 4.12 0.01
CA LEU A 184 9.15 4.40 0.53
C LEU A 184 9.04 5.18 1.84
N SER A 185 9.83 4.78 2.82
CA SER A 185 10.08 5.52 4.05
C SER A 185 11.58 5.86 4.12
N TYR A 186 11.85 7.04 4.67
CA TYR A 186 13.21 7.56 4.83
C TYR A 186 13.46 7.76 6.32
N ASP A 187 14.28 6.90 6.89
CA ASP A 187 14.70 7.01 8.27
C ASP A 187 15.89 7.95 8.35
N ILE A 188 15.77 8.98 9.19
CA ILE A 188 16.79 10.02 9.33
C ILE A 188 17.47 9.85 10.68
N GLN A 189 18.78 9.63 10.66
CA GLN A 189 19.63 9.62 11.85
C GLN A 189 20.38 10.95 11.95
N PRO A 190 19.94 11.87 12.83
CA PRO A 190 20.59 13.16 12.98
C PRO A 190 21.81 13.08 13.90
N SER A 191 22.89 13.75 13.50
CA SER A 191 24.05 14.02 14.35
C SER A 191 24.47 15.48 14.22
N TYR A 192 25.09 16.01 15.28
CA TYR A 192 25.36 17.44 15.39
C TYR A 192 26.79 17.70 15.87
N SER A 193 27.38 18.77 15.36
CA SER A 193 28.61 19.34 15.92
C SER A 193 28.48 20.86 16.04
N ASP A 194 29.37 21.49 16.80
CA ASP A 194 29.44 22.95 16.81
C ASP A 194 29.94 23.48 15.47
N LEU A 195 29.31 24.57 14.99
CA LEU A 195 29.78 25.30 13.83
C LEU A 195 30.94 26.21 14.26
N TYR A 196 32.12 25.94 13.74
CA TYR A 196 33.29 26.79 13.97
C TYR A 196 33.20 28.06 13.11
N THR A 197 33.02 29.21 13.74
CA THR A 197 33.15 30.52 13.09
C THR A 197 34.05 31.44 13.91
N ASP A 198 34.83 32.28 13.24
CA ASP A 198 35.80 33.22 13.83
C ASP A 198 35.15 34.51 14.39
N GLY A 199 33.88 34.43 14.82
CA GLY A 199 33.14 35.57 15.36
C GLY A 199 31.78 35.19 15.94
N GLU A 200 31.47 35.71 17.14
CA GLU A 200 30.26 35.33 17.89
C GLU A 200 28.96 35.70 17.18
N SER A 201 28.91 36.83 16.46
CA SER A 201 27.68 37.28 15.78
C SER A 201 27.27 36.44 14.57
N GLY A 202 28.21 35.71 13.94
CA GLY A 202 27.92 34.82 12.82
C GLY A 202 27.36 33.45 13.26
N ARG A 203 27.67 33.01 14.50
CA ARG A 203 27.25 31.69 15.02
C ARG A 203 25.75 31.58 15.18
N ILE A 204 25.09 32.66 15.61
CA ILE A 204 23.70 32.61 16.06
C ILE A 204 22.72 32.53 14.89
N ASN A 205 23.17 32.80 13.66
CA ASN A 205 22.28 32.88 12.49
C ASN A 205 22.51 31.76 11.46
N LEU A 206 23.63 31.04 11.52
CA LEU A 206 23.99 30.06 10.48
C LEU A 206 23.69 28.63 10.92
N ILE A 207 23.18 27.82 9.99
CA ILE A 207 23.02 26.37 10.10
C ILE A 207 23.76 25.73 8.94
N SER A 208 24.74 24.88 9.21
CA SER A 208 25.31 24.02 8.17
C SER A 208 24.55 22.70 8.16
N LEU A 209 24.00 22.33 7.01
CA LEU A 209 23.19 21.14 6.81
C LEU A 209 23.85 20.21 5.80
N TYR A 210 24.11 18.97 6.20
CA TYR A 210 24.61 17.88 5.38
C TYR A 210 23.53 16.81 5.33
N VAL A 211 22.98 16.51 4.15
CA VAL A 211 21.99 15.45 3.95
C VAL A 211 22.55 14.42 3.00
N TYR A 212 22.71 13.18 3.46
CA TYR A 212 23.40 12.13 2.71
C TYR A 212 22.82 10.75 2.99
N PHE A 213 23.04 9.82 2.08
CA PHE A 213 22.74 8.41 2.32
C PHE A 213 23.83 7.80 3.18
N ASP A 214 23.43 7.11 4.26
CA ASP A 214 24.36 6.40 5.14
C ASP A 214 25.00 5.21 4.40
N THR A 215 24.17 4.47 3.66
CA THR A 215 24.60 3.38 2.80
C THR A 215 23.91 3.48 1.44
N MET A 216 24.50 2.86 0.41
CA MET A 216 23.90 2.76 -0.94
C MET A 216 22.90 1.58 -1.06
N LEU A 217 22.46 1.04 0.08
CA LEU A 217 21.54 -0.08 0.13
C LEU A 217 20.12 0.42 0.40
N VAL A 218 19.15 -0.27 -0.18
CA VAL A 218 17.74 -0.08 0.12
C VAL A 218 17.24 -1.32 0.82
N THR A 219 16.80 -1.16 2.07
CA THR A 219 16.21 -2.25 2.83
C THR A 219 14.79 -2.50 2.32
N GLN A 220 14.48 -3.73 1.92
CA GLN A 220 13.13 -4.09 1.46
C GLN A 220 12.43 -4.91 2.53
N LEU A 221 11.25 -4.44 2.96
CA LEU A 221 10.36 -5.14 3.87
C LEU A 221 9.16 -5.65 3.08
N PHE A 222 9.04 -6.96 2.97
CA PHE A 222 7.93 -7.61 2.28
C PHE A 222 7.01 -8.32 3.28
N THR A 223 5.72 -8.00 3.23
CA THR A 223 4.67 -8.72 3.94
C THR A 223 4.10 -9.79 3.03
N ASP A 224 4.12 -11.05 3.48
CA ASP A 224 3.62 -12.20 2.75
C ASP A 224 2.77 -13.09 3.68
N TYR A 225 1.98 -13.98 3.10
CA TYR A 225 1.15 -14.92 3.85
C TYR A 225 2.03 -15.86 4.69
N SER A 226 1.84 -15.87 6.01
CA SER A 226 2.52 -16.81 6.91
C SER A 226 2.12 -18.26 6.63
N TYR A 227 0.92 -18.47 6.08
CA TYR A 227 0.36 -19.77 5.80
C TYR A 227 -0.15 -19.84 4.36
N THR A 228 0.48 -20.70 3.55
CA THR A 228 0.12 -20.90 2.15
C THR A 228 -0.91 -22.02 2.01
N PHE A 229 -1.59 -22.08 0.85
CA PHE A 229 -2.49 -23.19 0.54
C PHE A 229 -1.77 -24.56 0.54
N ALA A 230 -0.49 -24.59 0.17
CA ALA A 230 0.31 -25.80 0.26
C ALA A 230 0.51 -26.27 1.70
N ASN A 231 0.79 -25.33 2.63
CA ASN A 231 0.89 -25.66 4.06
C ASN A 231 -0.45 -26.16 4.61
N LEU A 232 -1.57 -25.55 4.21
CA LEU A 232 -2.92 -25.99 4.56
C LEU A 232 -3.16 -27.45 4.16
N LEU A 233 -2.88 -27.78 2.89
CA LEU A 233 -3.05 -29.13 2.40
C LEU A 233 -2.08 -30.12 3.03
N ALA A 234 -0.85 -29.71 3.32
CA ALA A 234 0.13 -30.53 4.00
C ALA A 234 -0.32 -30.88 5.42
N ASP A 235 -0.83 -29.91 6.20
CA ASP A 235 -1.30 -30.14 7.56
C ASP A 235 -2.60 -30.95 7.58
N MET A 236 -3.55 -30.66 6.68
CA MET A 236 -4.76 -31.47 6.52
C MET A 236 -4.44 -32.92 6.13
N GLY A 237 -3.55 -33.10 5.15
CA GLY A 237 -3.11 -34.42 4.69
C GLY A 237 -2.30 -35.15 5.75
N GLY A 238 -1.48 -34.44 6.52
CA GLY A 238 -0.71 -35.00 7.63
C GLY A 238 -1.61 -35.48 8.77
N LEU A 239 -2.61 -34.68 9.17
CA LEU A 239 -3.58 -35.05 10.19
C LEU A 239 -4.45 -36.24 9.76
N LEU A 240 -4.96 -36.23 8.54
CA LEU A 240 -5.75 -37.36 8.00
C LEU A 240 -4.88 -38.62 7.86
N GLY A 241 -3.67 -38.49 7.31
CA GLY A 241 -2.73 -39.60 7.19
C GLY A 241 -2.32 -40.19 8.55
N LEU A 242 -2.14 -39.36 9.58
CA LEU A 242 -1.73 -39.81 10.91
C LEU A 242 -2.88 -40.48 11.69
N PHE A 243 -4.06 -39.88 11.71
CA PHE A 243 -5.16 -40.36 12.57
C PHE A 243 -6.05 -41.41 11.90
N THR A 244 -6.29 -41.30 10.60
CA THR A 244 -7.17 -42.23 9.87
C THR A 244 -6.44 -43.12 8.89
N GLY A 245 -5.15 -42.86 8.63
CA GLY A 245 -4.38 -43.56 7.59
C GLY A 245 -4.87 -43.22 6.18
N ALA A 246 -5.75 -42.23 6.03
CA ALA A 246 -6.35 -41.88 4.74
C ALA A 246 -5.40 -41.02 3.92
N SER A 247 -5.33 -41.30 2.63
CA SER A 247 -4.56 -40.51 1.66
C SER A 247 -5.49 -39.92 0.60
N VAL A 248 -4.95 -39.06 -0.27
CA VAL A 248 -5.66 -38.58 -1.47
C VAL A 248 -6.14 -39.74 -2.35
N ILE A 249 -5.39 -40.85 -2.38
CA ILE A 249 -5.78 -42.06 -3.11
C ILE A 249 -7.03 -42.68 -2.49
N SER A 250 -7.10 -42.75 -1.15
CA SER A 250 -8.27 -43.24 -0.43
C SER A 250 -9.50 -42.36 -0.69
N LEU A 251 -9.33 -41.04 -0.80
CA LEU A 251 -10.41 -40.12 -1.16
C LEU A 251 -10.92 -40.38 -2.59
N LEU A 252 -10.02 -40.57 -3.54
CA LEU A 252 -10.37 -40.88 -4.94
C LEU A 252 -11.13 -42.21 -5.05
N GLU A 253 -10.72 -43.23 -4.28
CA GLU A 253 -11.42 -44.52 -4.25
C GLU A 253 -12.86 -44.37 -3.75
N VAL A 254 -13.08 -43.61 -2.68
CA VAL A 254 -14.43 -43.29 -2.18
C VAL A 254 -15.22 -42.51 -3.24
N CYS A 255 -14.62 -41.55 -3.93
CA CYS A 255 -15.30 -40.81 -5.00
C CYS A 255 -15.71 -41.73 -6.16
N ILE A 256 -14.82 -42.61 -6.63
CA ILE A 256 -15.12 -43.58 -7.70
C ILE A 256 -16.26 -44.49 -7.28
N LEU A 257 -16.20 -45.03 -6.05
CA LEU A 257 -17.22 -45.91 -5.51
C LEU A 257 -18.57 -45.18 -5.40
N LEU A 258 -18.58 -43.91 -4.96
CA LEU A 258 -19.79 -43.08 -4.95
C LEU A 258 -20.32 -42.85 -6.38
N PHE A 259 -19.46 -42.57 -7.36
CA PHE A 259 -19.86 -42.42 -8.76
C PHE A 259 -20.45 -43.71 -9.33
N ASP A 260 -19.86 -44.86 -9.03
CA ASP A 260 -20.35 -46.17 -9.48
C ASP A 260 -21.68 -46.53 -8.82
N VAL A 261 -21.85 -46.25 -7.53
CA VAL A 261 -23.13 -46.42 -6.83
C VAL A 261 -24.19 -45.48 -7.41
N LEU A 262 -23.86 -44.21 -7.64
CA LEU A 262 -24.79 -43.23 -8.22
C LEU A 262 -25.21 -43.63 -9.65
N LYS A 263 -24.24 -44.07 -10.46
CA LYS A 263 -24.46 -44.59 -11.81
C LYS A 263 -25.33 -45.84 -11.77
N SER A 264 -25.04 -46.77 -10.85
CA SER A 264 -25.85 -47.97 -10.64
C SER A 264 -27.28 -47.61 -10.27
N LEU A 265 -27.50 -46.70 -9.31
CA LEU A 265 -28.84 -46.23 -8.90
C LEU A 265 -29.60 -45.51 -10.02
N LEU A 266 -28.92 -44.74 -10.88
CA LEU A 266 -29.54 -44.00 -11.98
C LEU A 266 -29.77 -44.86 -13.23
N LEU A 267 -28.94 -45.88 -13.48
CA LEU A 267 -29.04 -46.77 -14.64
C LEU A 267 -29.87 -48.03 -14.38
N THR A 268 -29.92 -48.57 -13.16
CA THR A 268 -30.78 -49.75 -12.84
C THR A 268 -32.25 -49.55 -13.24
N PRO A 269 -32.95 -48.44 -12.93
CA PRO A 269 -34.34 -48.28 -13.36
C PRO A 269 -34.50 -48.13 -14.88
N ARG A 270 -33.47 -47.63 -15.59
CA ARG A 270 -33.47 -47.53 -17.07
C ARG A 270 -33.18 -48.87 -17.73
N VAL A 271 -32.19 -49.61 -17.23
CA VAL A 271 -31.81 -50.93 -17.73
C VAL A 271 -32.91 -51.95 -17.45
N ASN A 272 -33.52 -51.94 -16.25
CA ASN A 272 -34.64 -52.83 -15.94
C ASN A 272 -35.86 -52.58 -16.85
N LYS A 273 -36.11 -51.33 -17.27
CA LYS A 273 -37.14 -51.03 -18.27
C LYS A 273 -36.84 -51.61 -19.65
N VAL A 274 -35.59 -51.48 -20.10
CA VAL A 274 -35.15 -51.99 -21.41
C VAL A 274 -35.12 -53.53 -21.43
N VAL A 275 -34.67 -54.16 -20.34
CA VAL A 275 -34.67 -55.63 -20.21
C VAL A 275 -36.09 -56.19 -20.19
N ALA A 276 -37.04 -55.55 -19.49
CA ALA A 276 -38.45 -55.96 -19.49
C ALA A 276 -39.13 -55.79 -20.87
N GLU A 277 -38.71 -54.80 -21.67
CA GLU A 277 -39.16 -54.67 -23.07
C GLU A 277 -38.57 -55.74 -24.00
N LEU A 278 -37.35 -56.20 -23.73
CA LEU A 278 -36.67 -57.25 -24.50
C LEU A 278 -37.20 -58.66 -24.16
N GLU A 279 -37.47 -58.97 -22.89
CA GLU A 279 -38.07 -60.25 -22.49
C GLU A 279 -39.48 -60.44 -23.11
N ASN A 280 -40.28 -59.38 -23.21
CA ASN A 280 -41.59 -59.45 -23.88
C ASN A 280 -41.52 -59.67 -25.39
N LYS A 281 -40.36 -59.47 -26.03
CA LYS A 281 -40.18 -59.68 -27.48
C LYS A 281 -39.61 -61.05 -27.83
N ILE A 282 -39.10 -61.80 -26.86
CA ILE A 282 -38.53 -63.14 -27.09
C ILE A 282 -39.61 -64.18 -26.76
N HIS A 283 -40.51 -64.44 -27.71
CA HIS A 283 -41.26 -65.70 -27.74
C HIS A 283 -40.44 -66.73 -28.53
N LEU A 284 -39.90 -67.73 -27.84
CA LEU A 284 -39.36 -68.92 -28.50
C LEU A 284 -40.53 -69.78 -29.01
N PRO A 285 -40.52 -70.25 -30.26
CA PRO A 285 -41.53 -71.20 -30.74
C PRO A 285 -41.35 -72.55 -30.03
N GLU A 286 -42.46 -73.12 -29.57
CA GLU A 286 -42.55 -74.50 -29.09
C GLU A 286 -42.19 -75.44 -30.24
N VAL A 287 -41.21 -76.32 -30.02
CA VAL A 287 -40.91 -77.42 -30.93
C VAL A 287 -41.81 -78.57 -30.53
N GLU A 288 -42.85 -78.82 -31.33
CA GLU A 288 -43.68 -80.03 -31.25
C GLU A 288 -42.80 -81.25 -31.63
N ILE A 289 -42.72 -82.23 -30.73
CA ILE A 289 -42.09 -83.53 -30.99
C ILE A 289 -43.23 -84.48 -31.38
N GLU A 290 -43.31 -84.87 -32.66
CA GLU A 290 -44.22 -85.93 -33.12
C GLU A 290 -43.72 -87.31 -32.64
N GLU A 291 -44.55 -88.03 -31.89
CA GLU A 291 -44.39 -89.46 -31.60
C GLU A 291 -44.98 -90.29 -32.75
N PRO A 292 -44.30 -91.34 -33.27
CA PRO A 292 -44.88 -92.21 -34.29
C PRO A 292 -45.79 -93.28 -33.70
N GLU A 293 -46.96 -93.45 -34.36
CA GLU A 293 -48.01 -94.42 -34.04
C GLU A 293 -47.56 -95.89 -34.11
N SER A 294 -48.21 -96.67 -33.26
CA SER A 294 -48.17 -98.12 -33.12
C SER A 294 -48.77 -98.86 -34.32
N ASP A 295 -48.06 -99.88 -34.84
CA ASP A 295 -48.64 -100.93 -35.67
C ASP A 295 -48.51 -102.29 -34.97
N ASP A 296 -49.64 -102.83 -34.53
CA ASP A 296 -49.83 -104.20 -34.06
C ASP A 296 -50.09 -105.12 -35.27
N SER A 297 -49.25 -106.13 -35.51
CA SER A 297 -49.69 -107.39 -36.14
C SER A 297 -48.75 -108.57 -35.83
N LEU A 298 -49.36 -109.56 -35.17
CA LEU A 298 -49.03 -110.99 -34.97
C LEU A 298 -47.58 -111.48 -34.83
#